data_AF-A0A852WP25-F1
#
_entry.id   AF-A0A852WP25-F1
#
_cell.length_a   1.000
_cell.length_b   1.000
_cell.length_c   1.000
_cell.angle_alpha   90.00
_cell.angle_beta   90.00
_cell.angle_gamma   90.00
#
_symmetry.space_group_name_H-M   'P 1'
#
loop_
_entity.id
_entity.type
_entity.pdbx_description
1 polymer ?
#
loop_
_entity_poly.entity_id
_entity_poly.type
_entity_poly.pdbx_seq_one_letter_code
_entity_poly.pdbx_strand_id
1 'polypeptide(L)'
;MADSSRTSVLTSQQDDFPRWYQDVLEKAELAENVPVRGTMVIRPYAYGLWERMQAEVDGRIKATGAENVDLPLFIPQSYLEREPSMSKVSAPNLP
;
A
#
# COMPACT_ATOMS: atom_id res chain seq x y z
N MET A 1 13.77 31.46 31.83
CA MET A 1 14.48 30.16 31.89
C MET A 1 13.99 29.34 30.72
N ALA A 2 14.93 28.81 29.93
CA ALA A 2 14.75 28.42 28.54
C ALA A 2 13.66 27.36 28.31
N ASP A 3 12.83 27.63 27.30
CA ASP A 3 11.86 26.73 26.70
C ASP A 3 12.58 25.49 26.15
N SER A 4 12.17 24.30 26.62
CA SER A 4 12.71 23.03 26.15
C SER A 4 12.24 22.80 24.72
N SER A 5 13.06 23.19 23.75
CA SER A 5 12.90 22.80 22.35
C SER A 5 12.96 21.28 22.24
N ARG A 6 11.81 20.61 22.35
CA ARG A 6 11.64 19.25 21.85
C ARG A 6 11.77 19.35 20.35
N THR A 7 12.97 19.10 19.82
CA THR A 7 13.18 18.93 18.39
C THR A 7 12.23 17.83 17.93
N SER A 8 11.17 18.23 17.23
CA SER A 8 10.15 17.30 16.76
C SER A 8 10.82 16.28 15.86
N VAL A 9 10.73 15.02 16.25
CA VAL A 9 11.28 13.92 15.46
C VAL A 9 10.54 13.80 14.12
N LEU A 10 9.33 14.36 13.99
CA LEU A 10 8.51 14.32 12.78
C LEU A 10 8.28 15.72 12.21
N THR A 11 8.19 15.83 10.89
CA THR A 11 7.65 17.02 10.22
C THR A 11 6.22 17.29 10.70
N SER A 12 5.79 18.55 10.75
CA SER A 12 4.40 18.87 11.12
C SER A 12 3.44 18.37 10.04
N GLN A 13 2.46 17.57 10.46
CA GLN A 13 1.46 16.99 9.55
C GLN A 13 0.64 18.06 8.81
N GLN A 14 0.39 19.21 9.46
CA GLN A 14 -0.41 20.29 8.88
C GLN A 14 0.39 21.14 7.89
N ASP A 15 1.70 21.23 8.07
CA ASP A 15 2.57 22.09 7.27
C ASP A 15 3.12 21.36 6.04
N ASP A 16 3.47 20.08 6.18
CA ASP A 16 3.95 19.24 5.08
C ASP A 16 3.55 17.77 5.32
N PHE A 17 2.31 17.46 4.93
CA PHE A 17 1.75 16.11 5.03
C PHE A 17 2.56 15.05 4.26
N PRO A 18 2.98 15.29 2.99
CA PRO A 18 3.80 14.32 2.27
C PRO A 18 5.09 13.95 3.00
N ARG A 19 5.81 14.94 3.53
CA ARG A 19 7.05 14.68 4.28
C ARG A 19 6.76 13.99 5.60
N TRP A 20 5.74 14.43 6.34
CA TRP A 20 5.32 13.77 7.58
C TRP A 20 5.00 12.29 7.36
N TYR A 21 4.29 11.96 6.27
CA TYR A 21 3.93 10.58 5.94
C TYR A 21 5.18 9.73 5.68
N GLN A 22 6.16 10.24 4.94
CA GLN A 22 7.43 9.55 4.72
C GLN A 22 8.23 9.39 6.03
N ASP A 23 8.28 10.44 6.86
CA ASP A 23 8.95 10.37 8.17
C ASP A 23 8.32 9.28 9.05
N VAL A 24 6.98 9.15 9.06
CA VAL A 24 6.29 8.10 9.81
C VAL A 24 6.62 6.72 9.27
N LEU A 25 6.56 6.51 7.95
CA LEU A 25 6.89 5.23 7.34
C LEU A 25 8.32 4.78 7.65
N GLU A 26 9.28 5.72 7.57
CA GLU A 26 10.69 5.46 7.83
C GLU A 26 10.94 5.19 9.32
N LYS A 27 10.47 6.06 10.21
CA LYS A 27 10.78 5.98 11.65
C LYS A 27 10.03 4.87 12.38
N ALA A 28 8.87 4.47 11.88
CA ALA A 28 8.14 3.32 12.37
C ALA A 28 8.54 2.02 11.65
N GLU A 29 9.54 2.07 10.77
CA GLU A 29 10.06 0.92 10.01
C GLU A 29 8.95 0.15 9.29
N LEU A 30 8.03 0.87 8.63
CA LEU A 30 6.86 0.29 7.99
C LEU A 30 7.13 -0.12 6.54
N ALA A 31 7.81 0.73 5.78
CA ALA A 31 8.07 0.47 4.37
C ALA A 31 9.35 1.15 3.90
N GLU A 32 9.97 0.57 2.86
CA GLU A 32 11.21 1.06 2.27
C GLU A 32 11.04 1.22 0.74
N ASN A 33 11.58 2.31 0.21
CA ASN A 33 11.57 2.56 -1.22
C ASN A 33 12.59 1.66 -1.92
N VAL A 34 12.22 1.14 -3.08
CA VAL A 34 13.09 0.34 -3.95
C VAL A 34 13.34 1.06 -5.28
N PRO A 35 14.41 0.72 -6.03
CA PRO A 35 14.74 1.39 -7.29
C PRO A 35 13.70 1.19 -8.41
N VAL A 36 12.66 0.39 -8.18
CA VAL A 36 11.55 0.20 -9.11
C VAL A 36 10.43 1.18 -8.77
N ARG A 37 10.19 2.14 -9.67
CA ARG A 37 9.17 3.17 -9.50
C ARG A 37 7.80 2.55 -9.20
N GLY A 38 7.11 3.10 -8.21
CA GLY A 38 5.76 2.65 -7.82
C GLY A 38 5.73 1.38 -6.98
N THR A 39 6.89 0.88 -6.54
CA THR A 39 6.98 -0.27 -5.65
C THR A 39 7.72 0.08 -4.37
N MET A 40 7.39 -0.64 -3.30
CA MET A 40 7.99 -0.48 -1.98
C MET A 40 8.12 -1.87 -1.33
N VAL A 41 9.13 -2.06 -0.50
CA VAL A 41 9.21 -3.21 0.39
C VAL A 41 8.42 -2.89 1.65
N ILE A 42 7.39 -3.68 1.92
CA ILE A 42 6.63 -3.60 3.17
C ILE A 42 7.38 -4.41 4.23
N ARG A 43 7.75 -3.78 5.34
CA ARG A 43 8.55 -4.40 6.41
C ARG A 43 7.69 -5.28 7.31
N PRO A 44 8.27 -6.21 8.10
CA PRO A 44 7.51 -7.18 8.89
C PRO A 44 6.47 -6.54 9.83
N TYR A 45 6.78 -5.40 10.44
CA TYR A 45 5.82 -4.72 11.32
C TYR A 45 4.57 -4.24 10.57
N ALA A 46 4.75 -3.60 9.41
CA ALA A 46 3.63 -3.19 8.57
C ALA A 46 2.90 -4.39 7.95
N TYR A 47 3.63 -5.44 7.58
CA TYR A 47 3.02 -6.64 7.04
C TYR A 47 2.13 -7.34 8.08
N GLY A 48 2.54 -7.38 9.35
CA GLY A 48 1.70 -7.88 10.44
C GLY A 48 0.42 -7.05 10.67
N LEU A 49 0.46 -5.74 10.42
CA LEU A 49 -0.76 -4.91 10.41
C LEU A 49 -1.68 -5.31 9.25
N TRP A 50 -1.11 -5.52 8.07
CA TRP A 50 -1.84 -5.99 6.89
C TRP A 50 -2.48 -7.37 7.12
N GLU A 51 -1.76 -8.34 7.67
CA GLU A 51 -2.30 -9.69 7.96
C GLU A 51 -3.53 -9.63 8.88
N ARG A 52 -3.51 -8.74 9.89
CA ARG A 52 -4.67 -8.53 10.79
C ARG A 52 -5.86 -7.92 10.06
N MET A 53 -5.63 -6.92 9.21
CA MET A 53 -6.68 -6.31 8.41
C MET A 53 -7.28 -7.33 7.43
N GLN A 54 -6.43 -8.10 6.76
CA GLN A 54 -6.83 -9.15 5.84
C GLN A 54 -7.67 -10.21 6.55
N ALA A 55 -7.23 -10.72 7.71
CA ALA A 55 -7.96 -11.74 8.47
C ALA A 55 -9.36 -11.28 8.91
N GLU A 56 -9.48 -10.02 9.35
CA GLU A 56 -10.78 -9.45 9.76
C GLU A 56 -11.74 -9.32 8.58
N VAL A 57 -11.26 -8.81 7.44
CA VAL A 57 -12.09 -8.65 6.24
C VAL A 57 -12.47 -10.02 5.64
N ASP A 58 -11.51 -10.94 5.58
CA ASP A 58 -11.71 -12.31 5.11
C ASP A 58 -12.77 -13.05 5.93
N GLY A 59 -12.73 -12.94 7.27
CA GLY A 59 -13.73 -13.52 8.15
C GLY A 59 -15.15 -13.00 7.86
N ARG A 60 -15.29 -11.69 7.62
CA ARG A 60 -16.59 -11.07 7.27
C ARG A 60 -17.09 -11.53 5.90
N ILE A 61 -16.21 -11.69 4.92
CA ILE A 61 -16.58 -12.17 3.58
C ILE A 61 -17.06 -13.63 3.68
N LYS A 62 -16.31 -14.49 4.36
CA LYS A 62 -16.68 -15.90 4.57
C LYS A 62 -17.99 -16.07 5.35
N ALA A 63 -18.29 -15.17 6.28
CA ALA A 63 -19.57 -15.16 6.99
C ALA A 63 -20.79 -14.96 6.07
N THR A 64 -20.60 -14.46 4.84
CA THR A 64 -21.66 -14.36 3.83
C THR A 64 -21.87 -15.64 3.01
N GLY A 65 -21.10 -16.70 3.30
CA GLY A 65 -21.10 -17.97 2.55
C GLY A 65 -20.14 -18.00 1.36
N ALA A 66 -19.30 -16.97 1.21
CA ALA A 66 -18.29 -16.92 0.16
C ALA A 66 -17.07 -17.81 0.48
N GLU A 67 -16.45 -18.35 -0.56
CA GLU A 67 -15.23 -19.15 -0.49
C GLU A 67 -14.09 -18.46 -1.25
N ASN A 68 -12.89 -18.48 -0.67
CA ASN A 68 -11.71 -17.94 -1.34
C ASN A 68 -11.25 -18.88 -2.45
N VAL A 69 -10.84 -18.30 -3.57
CA VAL A 69 -10.22 -19.01 -4.69
C VAL A 69 -8.92 -18.31 -5.06
N ASP A 70 -7.92 -19.10 -5.45
CA ASP A 70 -6.66 -18.60 -5.98
C ASP A 70 -6.70 -18.69 -7.51
N LEU A 71 -6.59 -17.55 -8.17
CA LEU A 71 -6.62 -17.46 -9.63
C LEU A 71 -5.20 -17.25 -10.16
N PRO A 72 -4.87 -17.79 -11.34
CA PRO A 72 -3.57 -17.57 -11.94
C PRO A 72 -3.29 -16.06 -12.12
N LEU A 73 -2.17 -15.59 -11.57
CA LEU A 73 -1.73 -14.19 -11.71
C LEU A 73 -1.42 -13.84 -13.18
N PHE A 74 -0.98 -14.82 -13.96
CA PHE A 74 -0.67 -14.65 -15.39
C PHE A 74 -1.85 -15.08 -16.24
N ILE A 75 -2.63 -14.10 -16.68
CA ILE A 75 -3.78 -14.30 -17.57
C ILE A 75 -3.33 -14.00 -19.02
N PRO A 76 -3.57 -14.90 -19.99
CA PRO A 76 -3.24 -14.61 -21.38
C PRO A 76 -4.01 -13.39 -21.89
N GLN A 77 -3.35 -12.54 -22.68
CA GLN A 77 -3.92 -11.29 -23.21
C GLN A 77 -5.25 -11.50 -23.95
N SER A 78 -5.40 -12.62 -24.67
CA SER A 78 -6.63 -12.96 -25.38
C SER A 78 -7.87 -13.10 -24.49
N TYR A 79 -7.70 -13.35 -23.18
CA TYR A 79 -8.80 -13.35 -22.22
C TYR A 79 -9.13 -11.93 -21.72
N LEU A 80 -8.14 -11.06 -21.57
CA LEU A 80 -8.33 -9.66 -21.16
C LEU A 80 -9.04 -8.84 -22.24
N GLU A 81 -8.75 -9.10 -23.52
CA GLU A 81 -9.32 -8.38 -24.67
C GLU A 81 -10.81 -8.69 -24.92
N ARG A 82 -11.36 -9.71 -24.25
CA ARG A 82 -12.76 -10.12 -24.40
C ARG A 82 -13.74 -9.27 -23.58
N GLU A 83 -13.25 -8.46 -22.64
CA GLU A 83 -14.07 -7.53 -21.86
C GLU A 83 -14.08 -6.13 -22.50
N PRO A 84 -15.18 -5.71 -23.17
CA PRO A 84 -15.20 -4.48 -23.99
C PRO A 84 -15.07 -3.18 -23.18
N SER A 85 -15.29 -3.23 -21.86
CA SER A 85 -15.33 -2.08 -20.97
C SER A 85 -14.04 -1.84 -20.18
N MET A 86 -13.06 -2.75 -20.21
CA MET A 86 -11.71 -2.48 -19.69
C MET A 86 -10.91 -1.68 -20.72
N SER A 87 -11.51 -0.61 -21.24
CA SER A 87 -10.91 0.26 -22.24
C SER A 87 -9.74 1.02 -21.60
N LYS A 88 -8.52 0.54 -21.91
CA LYS A 88 -7.24 1.25 -21.76
C LYS A 88 -7.09 2.03 -20.45
N VAL A 89 -6.49 1.38 -19.45
CA VAL A 89 -5.59 2.13 -18.56
C VAL A 89 -4.48 2.69 -19.45
N SER A 90 -4.63 3.95 -19.86
CA SER A 90 -3.62 4.71 -20.56
C SER A 90 -2.42 4.83 -19.63
N ALA A 91 -1.44 3.94 -19.75
CA ALA A 91 -0.17 4.07 -19.04
C ALA A 91 0.49 5.36 -19.55
N PRO A 92 0.57 6.44 -18.76
CA PRO A 92 1.00 7.73 -19.31
C PRO A 92 2.50 7.75 -19.63
N ASN A 93 3.28 6.75 -19.19
CA ASN A 93 4.75 6.81 -19.17
C ASN A 93 5.42 5.41 -19.23
N LEU A 94 5.23 4.68 -20.33
CA LEU A 94 6.23 3.66 -20.72
C LEU A 94 7.28 4.37 -21.60
N PRO A 95 8.59 4.12 -21.41
CA PRO A 95 9.64 4.67 -22.27
C PRO A 95 9.50 4.26 -23.73
#